data_AF-T1BBY1-F1
#
_entry.id   AF-T1BBY1-F1
#
_cell.length_a   1.000
_cell.length_b   1.000
_cell.length_c   1.000
_cell.angle_alpha   90.00
_cell.angle_beta   90.00
_cell.angle_gamma   90.00
#
_symmetry.space_group_name_H-M   'P 1'
#
loop_
_entity.id
_entity.type
_entity.pdbx_description
1 polymer ?
#
loop_
_entity_poly.entity_id
_entity_poly.type
_entity_poly.pdbx_seq_one_letter_code
_entity_poly.pdbx_strand_id
1 'polypeptide(L)'
;MTGPGAELGRALVTHPACSTVTLTGSTASGIDVLKLAAPGVVKCLLELGGKAPVLVAADADLDWAARATVWARFWNVGQACIAAERVYVDEAIHDTFVRKVTDLVGRLTLGPGTRPGTDLGPLCSVHARDQVAKDVAAGVAAGGRVVIGGRAPTDPALARGAFYSPTVVTGVDDANP
;
A
#
# COMPACT_ATOMS: atom_id res chain seq x y z
N MET A 1 -27.22 -5.16 -3.64
CA MET A 1 -26.94 -6.29 -4.55
C MET A 1 -25.55 -6.82 -4.23
N THR A 2 -25.32 -8.13 -4.32
CA THR A 2 -24.03 -8.76 -4.02
C THR A 2 -23.66 -9.71 -5.16
N GLY A 3 -22.40 -9.70 -5.58
CA GLY A 3 -21.95 -10.59 -6.66
C GLY A 3 -20.62 -10.15 -7.28
N PRO A 4 -20.08 -10.95 -8.21
CA PRO A 4 -18.80 -10.66 -8.87
C PRO A 4 -18.88 -9.39 -9.73
N GLY A 5 -17.83 -8.58 -9.70
CA GLY A 5 -17.75 -7.36 -10.52
C GLY A 5 -17.81 -7.63 -12.03
N ALA A 6 -17.25 -8.76 -12.48
CA ALA A 6 -17.23 -9.14 -13.89
C ALA A 6 -18.63 -9.36 -14.50
N GLU A 7 -19.59 -9.79 -13.67
CA GLU A 7 -20.96 -10.06 -14.09
C GLU A 7 -21.88 -8.91 -13.66
N LEU A 8 -22.00 -8.70 -12.35
CA LEU A 8 -22.93 -7.72 -11.79
C LEU A 8 -22.47 -6.29 -12.08
N GLY A 9 -21.18 -6.00 -11.89
CA GLY A 9 -20.63 -4.67 -12.16
C GLY A 9 -20.80 -4.27 -13.63
N ARG A 10 -20.55 -5.21 -14.55
CA ARG A 10 -20.80 -5.02 -15.98
C ARG A 10 -22.27 -4.68 -16.25
N ALA A 11 -23.19 -5.51 -15.75
CA ALA A 11 -24.62 -5.31 -15.96
C ALA A 11 -25.09 -3.94 -15.45
N LEU A 12 -24.57 -3.49 -14.30
CA LEU A 12 -24.89 -2.18 -13.72
C LEU A 12 -24.39 -1.02 -14.60
N VAL A 13 -23.13 -1.07 -15.04
CA VAL A 13 -22.52 0.01 -15.83
C VAL A 13 -23.17 0.14 -17.21
N THR A 14 -23.52 -0.98 -17.85
CA THR A 14 -24.10 -0.98 -19.20
C THR A 14 -25.62 -0.83 -19.21
N HIS A 15 -26.26 -0.72 -18.05
CA HIS A 15 -27.72 -0.62 -17.99
C HIS A 15 -28.20 0.72 -18.60
N PRO A 16 -29.25 0.75 -19.44
CA PRO A 16 -29.71 1.99 -20.09
C PRO A 16 -30.12 3.12 -19.13
N ALA A 17 -30.51 2.75 -17.90
CA ALA A 17 -30.86 3.72 -16.84
C ALA A 17 -29.65 4.21 -16.02
N CYS A 18 -28.44 3.71 -16.27
CA CYS A 18 -27.24 4.15 -15.56
C CYS A 18 -26.78 5.50 -16.09
N SER A 19 -27.02 6.57 -15.35
CA SER A 19 -26.58 7.93 -15.74
C SER A 19 -25.21 8.31 -15.17
N THR A 20 -24.76 7.64 -14.11
CA THR A 20 -23.47 7.92 -13.45
C THR A 20 -22.95 6.68 -12.75
N VAL A 21 -21.64 6.45 -12.83
CA VAL A 21 -20.91 5.43 -12.09
C VAL A 21 -19.89 6.10 -11.20
N THR A 22 -19.89 5.73 -9.92
CA THR A 22 -18.83 6.07 -8.97
C THR A 22 -18.12 4.78 -8.56
N LEU A 23 -16.80 4.74 -8.66
CA LEU A 23 -15.98 3.58 -8.28
C LEU A 23 -14.75 4.03 -7.49
N THR A 24 -14.49 3.38 -6.37
CA THR A 24 -13.19 3.39 -5.71
C THR A 24 -12.58 2.00 -5.82
N GLY A 25 -11.37 1.87 -6.36
CA GLY A 25 -10.77 0.56 -6.61
C GLY A 25 -9.44 0.58 -7.33
N SER A 26 -9.10 -0.51 -8.00
CA SER A 26 -7.83 -0.60 -8.75
C SER A 26 -7.88 0.20 -10.06
N THR A 27 -6.74 0.68 -10.52
CA THR A 27 -6.62 1.37 -11.82
C THR A 27 -7.12 0.49 -12.97
N ALA A 28 -6.82 -0.82 -12.94
CA ALA A 28 -7.31 -1.78 -13.93
C ALA A 28 -8.84 -1.85 -13.97
N SER A 29 -9.49 -1.96 -12.81
CA SER A 29 -10.95 -1.97 -12.71
C SER A 29 -11.57 -0.64 -13.16
N GLY A 30 -10.94 0.50 -12.85
CA GLY A 30 -11.36 1.81 -13.33
C GLY A 30 -11.33 1.91 -14.86
N ILE A 31 -10.26 1.42 -15.48
CA ILE A 31 -10.13 1.34 -16.94
C ILE A 31 -11.24 0.47 -17.54
N ASP A 32 -11.55 -0.67 -16.93
CA ASP A 32 -12.62 -1.54 -17.39
C ASP A 32 -14.00 -0.87 -17.29
N VAL A 33 -14.26 -0.14 -16.19
CA VAL A 33 -15.49 0.65 -16.05
C VAL A 33 -15.58 1.74 -17.12
N LEU A 34 -14.50 2.46 -17.42
CA LEU A 34 -14.49 3.46 -18.50
C LEU A 34 -14.85 2.85 -19.85
N LYS A 35 -14.27 1.69 -20.19
CA LYS A 35 -14.57 0.98 -21.45
C LYS A 35 -16.05 0.58 -21.52
N LEU A 36 -16.63 0.13 -20.42
CA LEU A 36 -18.03 -0.26 -20.34
C LEU A 36 -19.00 0.93 -20.37
N ALA A 37 -18.62 2.06 -19.78
CA ALA A 37 -19.41 3.28 -19.69
C ALA A 37 -19.45 4.06 -21.02
N ALA A 38 -18.39 3.95 -21.84
CA ALA A 38 -18.22 4.75 -23.05
C ALA A 38 -19.39 4.67 -24.05
N PRO A 39 -19.97 3.50 -24.40
CA PRO A 39 -21.08 3.43 -25.35
C PRO A 39 -22.35 4.17 -24.92
N GLY A 40 -22.58 4.28 -23.61
CA GLY A 40 -23.73 4.99 -23.04
C GLY A 40 -23.44 6.44 -22.68
N VAL A 41 -22.20 6.92 -22.91
CA VAL A 41 -21.72 8.24 -22.46
C VAL A 41 -21.99 8.45 -20.96
N VAL A 42 -21.83 7.36 -20.18
CA VAL A 42 -22.15 7.37 -18.75
C VAL A 42 -21.07 8.18 -18.01
N LYS A 43 -21.49 9.11 -17.16
CA LYS A 43 -20.56 9.91 -16.34
C LYS A 43 -19.81 9.01 -15.36
N CYS A 44 -18.48 9.10 -15.32
CA CYS A 44 -17.66 8.33 -14.37
C CYS A 44 -16.97 9.25 -13.34
N LEU A 45 -17.03 8.86 -12.06
CA LEU A 45 -16.18 9.39 -10.98
C LEU A 45 -15.34 8.22 -10.45
N LEU A 46 -14.03 8.28 -10.63
CA LEU A 46 -13.14 7.14 -10.38
C LEU A 46 -12.00 7.58 -9.44
N GLU A 47 -11.96 6.97 -8.25
CA GLU A 47 -10.88 7.12 -7.28
C GLU A 47 -10.05 5.83 -7.26
N LEU A 48 -8.83 5.88 -7.80
CA LEU A 48 -8.06 4.68 -8.12
C LEU A 48 -6.83 4.54 -7.20
N GLY A 49 -5.85 3.74 -7.62
CA GLY A 49 -4.61 3.57 -6.88
C GLY A 49 -3.75 4.84 -6.84
N GLY A 50 -2.77 4.87 -5.94
CA GLY A 50 -1.81 5.94 -5.82
C GLY A 50 -0.40 5.41 -5.53
N LYS A 51 0.61 6.26 -5.74
CA LYS A 51 2.00 6.03 -5.35
C LYS A 51 2.51 7.26 -4.61
N ALA A 52 1.84 7.61 -3.51
CA ALA A 52 2.01 8.91 -2.86
C ALA A 52 3.44 9.06 -2.29
N PRO A 53 4.18 10.13 -2.69
CA PRO A 53 5.53 10.37 -2.21
C PRO A 53 5.53 11.12 -0.86
N VAL A 54 6.53 10.85 -0.05
CA VAL A 54 6.94 11.69 1.08
C VAL A 54 8.30 12.30 0.74
N LEU A 55 8.43 13.62 0.91
CA LEU A 55 9.68 14.36 0.69
C LEU A 55 10.19 14.85 2.05
N VAL A 56 11.40 14.48 2.44
CA VAL A 56 12.05 14.90 3.67
C VAL A 56 13.27 15.75 3.32
N ALA A 57 13.11 17.07 3.43
CA ALA A 57 14.16 18.04 3.15
C ALA A 57 15.21 18.08 4.27
N ALA A 58 16.41 18.62 3.95
CA ALA A 58 17.55 18.67 4.86
C ALA A 58 17.26 19.35 6.22
N ASP A 59 16.33 20.29 6.26
CA ASP A 59 15.94 21.08 7.43
C ASP A 59 14.70 20.54 8.16
N ALA A 60 14.16 19.39 7.73
CA ALA A 60 12.99 18.79 8.34
C ALA A 60 13.23 18.37 9.80
N ASP A 61 12.21 18.49 10.64
CA ASP A 61 12.18 17.83 11.96
C ASP A 61 12.14 16.30 11.72
N LEU A 62 13.29 15.66 11.90
CA LEU A 62 13.44 14.22 11.61
C LEU A 62 12.64 13.33 12.55
N ASP A 63 12.40 13.75 13.79
CA ASP A 63 11.63 12.96 14.75
C ASP A 63 10.14 13.00 14.41
N TRP A 64 9.64 14.17 14.03
CA TRP A 64 8.27 14.30 13.55
C TRP A 64 8.09 13.61 12.19
N ALA A 65 8.99 13.87 11.23
CA ALA A 65 8.91 13.31 9.88
C ALA A 65 8.97 11.77 9.89
N ALA A 66 9.83 11.16 10.71
CA ALA A 66 9.90 9.70 10.82
C ALA A 66 8.59 9.11 11.38
N ARG A 67 8.01 9.69 12.44
CA ARG A 67 6.72 9.24 12.99
C ARG A 67 5.58 9.39 12.00
N ALA A 68 5.51 10.54 11.32
CA ALA A 68 4.50 10.80 10.30
C ALA A 68 4.61 9.80 9.14
N THR A 69 5.83 9.50 8.70
CA THR A 69 6.10 8.57 7.59
C THR A 69 5.71 7.13 7.97
N VAL A 70 6.08 6.67 9.17
CA VAL A 70 5.71 5.34 9.66
C VAL A 70 4.20 5.22 9.79
N TRP A 71 3.52 6.23 10.36
CA TRP A 71 2.06 6.22 10.43
C TRP A 71 1.43 6.21 9.03
N ALA A 72 1.86 7.09 8.12
CA ALA A 72 1.32 7.20 6.77
C ALA A 72 1.55 5.94 5.91
N ARG A 73 2.65 5.22 6.11
CA ARG A 73 2.93 3.96 5.40
C ARG A 73 2.17 2.77 6.02
N PHE A 74 2.16 2.65 7.34
CA PHE A 74 1.73 1.40 8.00
C PHE A 74 0.32 1.45 8.59
N TRP A 75 -0.33 2.61 8.65
CA TRP A 75 -1.76 2.68 8.98
C TRP A 75 -2.58 1.80 8.02
N ASN A 76 -3.53 1.04 8.56
CA ASN A 76 -4.28 0.00 7.84
C ASN A 76 -3.40 -1.02 7.10
N VAL A 77 -2.21 -1.32 7.64
CA VAL A 77 -1.21 -2.21 7.02
C VAL A 77 -0.81 -1.72 5.61
N GLY A 78 -0.85 -0.39 5.41
CA GLY A 78 -0.55 0.25 4.13
C GLY A 78 -1.63 0.12 3.06
N GLN A 79 -2.79 -0.43 3.38
CA GLN A 79 -3.89 -0.65 2.43
C GLN A 79 -4.78 0.60 2.33
N ALA A 80 -4.19 1.70 1.90
CA ALA A 80 -4.88 2.97 1.64
C ALA A 80 -4.33 3.60 0.37
N CYS A 81 -5.18 4.17 -0.49
CA CYS A 81 -4.75 4.81 -1.74
C CYS A 81 -3.81 6.01 -1.54
N ILE A 82 -3.86 6.60 -0.34
CA ILE A 82 -3.04 7.74 0.09
C ILE A 82 -1.85 7.33 0.97
N ALA A 83 -1.57 6.03 1.12
CA ALA A 83 -0.45 5.56 1.94
C ALA A 83 0.88 6.09 1.37
N ALA A 84 1.85 6.36 2.24
CA ALA A 84 3.19 6.77 1.84
C ALA A 84 3.88 5.60 1.10
N GLU A 85 3.89 5.63 -0.24
CA GLU A 85 4.38 4.53 -1.07
C GLU A 85 5.85 4.67 -1.45
N ARG A 86 6.38 5.90 -1.44
CA ARG A 86 7.80 6.21 -1.69
C ARG A 86 8.24 7.32 -0.75
N VAL A 87 9.50 7.27 -0.30
CA VAL A 87 10.06 8.28 0.60
C VAL A 87 11.39 8.75 0.02
N TYR A 88 11.44 10.02 -0.37
CA TYR A 88 12.65 10.68 -0.82
C TYR A 88 13.19 11.52 0.33
N VAL A 89 14.47 11.36 0.60
CA VAL A 89 15.14 11.98 1.74
C VAL A 89 16.38 12.66 1.22
N ASP A 90 16.62 13.89 1.66
CA ASP A 90 17.86 14.58 1.37
C ASP A 90 19.08 13.76 1.82
N GLU A 91 20.10 13.71 0.96
CA GLU A 91 21.27 12.85 1.15
C GLU A 91 21.98 13.13 2.49
N ALA A 92 22.04 14.40 2.93
CA ALA A 92 22.73 14.79 4.15
C ALA A 92 22.11 14.20 5.43
N ILE A 93 20.81 13.85 5.39
CA ILE A 93 20.05 13.33 6.53
C ILE A 93 19.56 11.88 6.33
N HIS A 94 19.80 11.30 5.15
CA HIS A 94 19.30 9.98 4.73
C HIS A 94 19.51 8.91 5.81
N ASP A 95 20.76 8.66 6.20
CA ASP A 95 21.07 7.56 7.12
C ASP A 95 20.46 7.76 8.51
N THR A 96 20.38 9.01 8.97
CA THR A 96 19.77 9.36 10.25
C THR A 96 18.26 9.13 10.21
N PHE A 97 17.61 9.52 9.12
CA PHE A 97 16.20 9.31 8.92
C PHE A 97 15.85 7.82 8.79
N VAL A 98 16.59 7.05 7.99
CA VAL A 98 16.40 5.60 7.83
C VAL A 98 16.52 4.87 9.17
N ARG A 99 17.49 5.24 10.01
CA ARG A 99 17.61 4.68 11.37
C ARG A 99 16.37 4.98 12.22
N LYS A 100 15.93 6.23 12.27
CA LYS A 100 14.73 6.62 13.05
C LYS A 100 13.47 5.88 12.59
N VAL A 101 13.26 5.77 11.27
CA VAL A 101 12.14 5.01 10.70
C VAL A 101 12.25 3.53 11.07
N THR A 102 13.43 2.93 10.91
CA THR A 102 13.65 1.52 11.23
C THR A 102 13.42 1.21 12.70
N ASP A 103 13.86 2.08 13.61
CA ASP A 103 13.65 1.93 15.05
C ASP A 103 12.16 1.99 15.42
N LEU A 104 11.39 2.86 14.77
CA LEU A 104 9.94 2.93 14.97
C LEU A 104 9.22 1.71 14.38
N VAL A 105 9.62 1.28 13.18
CA VAL A 105 9.06 0.09 12.51
C VAL A 105 9.32 -1.17 13.32
N GLY A 106 10.52 -1.32 13.90
CA GLY A 106 10.89 -2.47 14.73
C GLY A 106 10.10 -2.61 16.03
N ARG A 107 9.36 -1.55 16.45
CA ARG A 107 8.50 -1.57 17.63
C ARG A 107 7.06 -1.97 17.32
N LEU A 108 6.69 -2.07 16.04
CA LEU A 108 5.33 -2.41 15.64
C LEU A 108 5.03 -3.89 15.91
N THR A 109 3.94 -4.14 16.61
CA THR A 109 3.48 -5.47 17.00
C THR A 109 2.48 -6.01 15.97
N LEU A 110 2.79 -7.16 15.39
CA LEU A 110 1.90 -7.86 14.45
C LEU A 110 0.94 -8.78 15.22
N GLY A 111 -0.30 -8.84 14.78
CA GLY A 111 -1.28 -9.74 15.38
C GLY A 111 -2.69 -9.62 14.83
N PRO A 112 -3.63 -10.43 15.36
CA PRO A 112 -5.04 -10.23 15.09
C PRO A 112 -5.48 -8.83 15.55
N GLY A 113 -6.28 -8.13 14.74
CA GLY A 113 -6.80 -6.80 15.10
C GLY A 113 -7.74 -6.81 16.32
N THR A 114 -8.22 -7.99 16.73
CA THR A 114 -9.01 -8.19 17.95
C THR A 114 -8.15 -8.35 19.21
N ARG A 115 -6.84 -8.56 19.06
CA ARG A 115 -5.91 -8.73 20.19
C ARG A 115 -5.44 -7.35 20.68
N PRO A 116 -5.58 -7.03 21.98
CA PRO A 116 -5.03 -5.80 22.55
C PRO A 116 -3.51 -5.69 22.32
N GLY A 117 -3.05 -4.47 22.00
CA GLY A 117 -1.64 -4.20 21.74
C GLY A 117 -1.14 -4.66 20.36
N THR A 118 -2.04 -5.02 19.43
CA THR A 118 -1.68 -5.19 18.01
C THR A 118 -1.62 -3.82 17.34
N ASP A 119 -0.48 -3.50 16.72
CA ASP A 119 -0.33 -2.32 15.86
C ASP A 119 -0.74 -2.65 14.42
N LEU A 120 -0.34 -3.83 13.91
CA LEU A 120 -0.55 -4.23 12.52
C LEU A 120 -1.28 -5.57 12.39
N GLY A 121 -2.42 -5.53 11.69
CA GLY A 121 -3.20 -6.69 11.29
C GLY A 121 -2.62 -7.44 10.07
N PRO A 122 -3.34 -8.43 9.54
CA PRO A 122 -3.00 -9.05 8.26
C PRO A 122 -3.38 -8.14 7.08
N LEU A 123 -2.78 -8.42 5.92
CA LEU A 123 -3.29 -7.92 4.64
C LEU A 123 -4.65 -8.57 4.33
N CYS A 124 -5.43 -7.95 3.44
CA CYS A 124 -6.80 -8.34 3.14
C CYS A 124 -6.92 -9.75 2.54
N SER A 125 -5.86 -10.26 1.92
CA SER A 125 -5.81 -11.59 1.32
C SER A 125 -4.39 -12.11 1.20
N VAL A 126 -4.26 -13.43 1.06
CA VAL A 126 -2.97 -14.09 0.73
C VAL A 126 -2.39 -13.56 -0.57
N HIS A 127 -3.24 -13.28 -1.56
CA HIS A 127 -2.82 -12.68 -2.82
C HIS A 127 -2.17 -11.30 -2.63
N ALA A 128 -2.77 -10.43 -1.80
CA ALA A 128 -2.19 -9.13 -1.49
C ALA A 128 -0.84 -9.26 -0.77
N ARG A 129 -0.71 -10.20 0.17
CA ARG A 129 0.56 -10.53 0.83
C ARG A 129 1.63 -10.96 -0.17
N ASP A 130 1.27 -11.86 -1.08
CA ASP A 130 2.22 -12.37 -2.08
C ASP A 130 2.63 -11.28 -3.08
N GLN A 131 1.75 -10.31 -3.37
CA GLN A 131 2.11 -9.14 -4.17
C GLN A 131 3.13 -8.25 -3.45
N VAL A 132 2.91 -7.93 -2.17
CA VAL A 132 3.90 -7.20 -1.36
C VAL A 132 5.25 -7.92 -1.34
N ALA A 133 5.25 -9.25 -1.21
CA ALA A 133 6.48 -10.03 -1.24
C ALA A 133 7.23 -9.92 -2.59
N LYS A 134 6.49 -9.90 -3.70
CA LYS A 134 7.06 -9.67 -5.03
C LYS A 134 7.64 -8.26 -5.17
N ASP A 135 6.93 -7.25 -4.67
CA ASP A 135 7.38 -5.85 -4.75
C ASP A 135 8.66 -5.64 -3.94
N VAL A 136 8.77 -6.24 -2.76
CA VAL A 136 10.02 -6.26 -1.97
C VAL A 136 11.15 -6.96 -2.73
N ALA A 137 10.88 -8.12 -3.33
CA ALA A 137 11.88 -8.84 -4.11
C ALA A 137 12.35 -8.05 -5.34
N ALA A 138 11.45 -7.36 -6.03
CA ALA A 138 11.78 -6.44 -7.12
C ALA A 138 12.64 -5.27 -6.63
N GLY A 139 12.28 -4.68 -5.49
CA GLY A 139 13.09 -3.69 -4.76
C GLY A 139 14.54 -4.11 -4.57
N VAL A 140 14.75 -5.34 -4.10
CA VAL A 140 16.08 -5.90 -3.88
C VAL A 140 16.79 -6.22 -5.20
N ALA A 141 16.10 -6.79 -6.18
CA ALA A 141 16.67 -7.08 -7.49
C ALA A 141 17.13 -5.81 -8.23
N ALA A 142 16.51 -4.67 -7.95
CA ALA A 142 16.89 -3.36 -8.47
C ALA A 142 18.06 -2.69 -7.69
N GLY A 143 18.73 -3.40 -6.79
CA GLY A 143 19.86 -2.88 -6.01
C GLY A 143 19.49 -2.37 -4.61
N GLY A 144 18.20 -2.39 -4.26
CA GLY A 144 17.73 -2.04 -2.93
C GLY A 144 18.18 -3.03 -1.86
N ARG A 145 18.23 -2.56 -0.62
CA ARG A 145 18.56 -3.37 0.56
C ARG A 145 17.43 -3.32 1.56
N VAL A 146 16.97 -4.49 2.01
CA VAL A 146 16.05 -4.62 3.14
C VAL A 146 16.79 -4.25 4.42
N VAL A 147 16.33 -3.22 5.13
CA VAL A 147 16.87 -2.78 6.42
C VAL A 147 16.18 -3.50 7.58
N ILE A 148 14.86 -3.71 7.47
CA ILE A 148 14.05 -4.48 8.41
C ILE A 148 12.89 -5.16 7.67
N GLY A 149 12.41 -6.29 8.19
CA GLY A 149 11.27 -7.03 7.63
C GLY A 149 11.63 -7.85 6.40
N GLY A 150 10.90 -7.65 5.31
CA GLY A 150 11.09 -8.28 4.00
C GLY A 150 10.66 -9.73 3.89
N ARG A 151 9.84 -10.21 4.84
CA ARG A 151 9.37 -11.61 4.88
C ARG A 151 8.05 -11.75 5.65
N ALA A 152 7.35 -12.85 5.40
CA ALA A 152 6.26 -13.28 6.28
C ALA A 152 6.78 -13.56 7.70
N PRO A 153 6.00 -13.26 8.76
CA PRO A 153 6.41 -13.57 10.12
C PRO A 153 6.51 -15.08 10.34
N THR A 154 7.44 -15.50 11.20
CA THR A 154 7.68 -16.92 11.53
C THR A 154 6.89 -17.40 12.75
N ASP A 155 6.15 -16.50 13.42
CA ASP A 155 5.31 -16.84 14.56
C ASP A 155 4.19 -17.81 14.12
N PRO A 156 4.13 -19.04 14.68
CA PRO A 156 3.08 -20.01 14.37
C PRO A 156 1.67 -19.47 14.60
N ALA A 157 1.47 -18.55 15.55
CA ALA A 157 0.18 -17.93 15.82
C ALA A 157 -0.33 -17.06 14.64
N LEU A 158 0.58 -16.60 13.78
CA LEU A 158 0.28 -15.77 12.61
C LEU A 158 0.23 -16.60 11.31
N ALA A 159 0.63 -17.87 11.33
CA ALA A 159 0.80 -18.70 10.13
C ALA A 159 -0.48 -18.85 9.27
N ARG A 160 -1.67 -18.73 9.90
CA ARG A 160 -2.96 -18.86 9.22
C ARG A 160 -3.48 -17.56 8.59
N GLY A 161 -2.83 -16.43 8.83
CA GLY A 161 -3.24 -15.12 8.29
C GLY A 161 -2.35 -14.65 7.14
N ALA A 162 -2.84 -13.68 6.38
CA ALA A 162 -2.07 -13.01 5.33
C ALA A 162 -1.12 -11.94 5.90
N PHE A 163 -0.28 -12.32 6.86
CA PHE A 163 0.65 -11.40 7.49
C PHE A 163 1.94 -11.23 6.69
N TYR A 164 2.49 -10.02 6.71
CA TYR A 164 3.81 -9.70 6.18
C TYR A 164 4.51 -8.73 7.12
N SER A 165 5.79 -8.92 7.40
CA SER A 165 6.52 -8.05 8.32
C SER A 165 6.63 -6.63 7.75
N PRO A 166 6.47 -5.58 8.57
CA PRO A 166 6.62 -4.21 8.10
C PRO A 166 8.06 -4.03 7.61
N THR A 167 8.19 -3.49 6.41
CA THR A 167 9.43 -3.59 5.64
C THR A 167 9.93 -2.21 5.26
N VAL A 168 11.24 -2.00 5.44
CA VAL A 168 11.95 -0.82 4.94
C VAL A 168 12.99 -1.31 3.94
N VAL A 169 12.91 -0.81 2.71
CA VAL A 169 13.92 -1.03 1.67
C VAL A 169 14.57 0.32 1.36
N THR A 170 15.89 0.35 1.31
CA THR A 170 16.70 1.56 1.04
C THR A 170 17.61 1.35 -0.17
N GLY A 171 18.10 2.44 -0.77
CA GLY A 171 18.99 2.34 -1.93
C GLY A 171 18.28 1.88 -3.20
N VAL A 172 16.99 2.22 -3.32
CA VAL A 172 16.18 1.93 -4.50
C VAL A 172 16.20 3.17 -5.40
N ASP A 173 16.53 2.96 -6.67
CA ASP A 173 16.50 4.02 -7.68
C ASP A 173 15.05 4.39 -8.06
N ASP A 174 14.82 5.64 -8.48
CA ASP A 174 13.48 6.12 -8.87
C ASP A 174 12.91 5.40 -10.11
N ALA A 175 13.77 4.85 -10.97
CA ALA A 175 13.36 4.04 -12.11
C ALA A 175 12.73 2.69 -11.70
N ASN A 176 12.83 2.29 -10.43
CA ASN A 176 12.14 1.11 -9.92
C ASN A 176 10.67 1.46 -9.57
N PRO A 177 9.68 0.86 -10.26
CA PRO A 177 8.26 1.19 -10.10
C PRO A 177 7.67 0.92 -8.69
#